data_AF-A0A1V4I652-F1
#
_entry.id   AF-A0A1V4I652-F1
#
_cell.length_a   1.000
_cell.length_b   1.000
_cell.length_c   1.000
_cell.angle_alpha   90.00
_cell.angle_beta   90.00
_cell.angle_gamma   90.00
#
_symmetry.space_group_name_H-M   'P 1'
#
loop_
_entity.id
_entity.type
_entity.pdbx_description
1 polymer ?
#
loop_
_entity_poly.entity_id
_entity_poly.type
_entity_poly.pdbx_seq_one_letter_code
_entity_poly.pdbx_strand_id
1 'polypeptide(L)'
;MEINESLVKEFKKANENLREKLGSIKKIDKSNVRKLLDIRKVDKLNQKEIENILKNRDIIGVDGSKNKIGNLYPHYLMAIQALAKPMNSNKEGLLISEIYCPLIDEENKDEEDDSKEKSIMAKLEAKISIDSIKKYSPYLLMADGSLMTYRIRCADEWNELKKIAVQNDTLLVGVIEEVKTREISSYLQNSIIIDEEIYDKDILFGLLNEGEYVLINPEKSKKNKEGIISCFFRTSKDPSVIGIDILQSQAEYIDTICSIIYTLTPQQSRGIPIWLDIVDKEVKITNEMMELLANAYIDKDLAEIFIKPKREKRSL
;
A
#
# COMPACT_ATOMS: atom_id res chain seq x y z
N MET A 1 26.28 14.54 22.88
CA MET A 1 25.57 15.19 21.77
C MET A 1 24.98 16.47 22.34
N GLU A 2 25.53 17.63 22.00
CA GLU A 2 24.97 18.92 22.46
C GLU A 2 23.71 19.22 21.63
N ILE A 3 22.59 19.45 22.31
CA ILE A 3 21.31 19.73 21.65
C ILE A 3 21.31 21.22 21.28
N ASN A 4 21.17 21.50 19.98
CA ASN A 4 21.08 22.86 19.46
C ASN A 4 19.77 23.53 19.95
N GLU A 5 19.89 24.62 20.72
CA GLU A 5 18.74 25.34 21.29
C GLU A 5 17.79 25.91 20.23
N SER A 6 18.31 26.28 19.06
CA SER A 6 17.48 26.73 17.93
C SER A 6 16.56 25.61 17.46
N LEU A 7 17.08 24.39 17.36
CA LEU A 7 16.29 23.21 17.01
C LEU A 7 15.21 22.94 18.06
N VAL A 8 15.52 23.08 19.34
CA VAL A 8 14.54 22.92 20.43
C VAL A 8 13.39 23.92 20.29
N LYS A 9 13.67 25.18 19.93
CA LYS A 9 12.64 26.20 19.70
C LYS A 9 11.72 25.83 18.56
N GLU A 10 12.25 25.36 17.43
CA GLU A 10 11.44 24.92 16.29
C GLU A 10 10.54 23.72 16.64
N PHE A 11 11.05 22.73 17.40
CA PHE A 11 10.23 21.61 17.85
C PHE A 11 9.09 22.03 18.80
N LYS A 12 9.35 23.01 19.68
CA LYS A 12 8.30 23.55 20.56
C LYS A 12 7.21 24.25 19.77
N LYS A 13 7.59 25.10 18.81
CA LYS A 13 6.68 25.79 17.89
C LYS A 13 5.85 24.79 17.07
N ALA A 14 6.49 23.75 16.53
CA ALA A 14 5.78 22.70 15.81
C ALA A 14 4.74 21.99 16.68
N ASN A 15 5.06 21.68 17.94
CA ASN A 15 4.12 21.08 18.88
C ASN A 15 2.93 22.00 19.21
N GLU A 16 3.14 23.31 19.31
CA GLU A 16 2.04 24.27 19.49
C GLU A 16 1.09 24.26 18.28
N ASN A 17 1.63 24.36 17.06
CA ASN A 17 0.84 24.27 15.82
C ASN A 17 0.06 22.95 15.71
N LEU A 18 0.67 21.82 16.08
CA LEU A 18 0.01 20.52 16.08
C LEU A 18 -1.11 20.42 17.12
N ARG A 19 -0.97 21.06 18.29
CA ARG A 19 -2.04 21.12 19.30
C ARG A 19 -3.24 21.90 18.81
N GLU A 20 -3.02 23.00 18.09
CA GLU A 20 -4.11 23.78 17.47
C GLU A 20 -4.87 22.94 16.45
N LYS A 21 -4.15 22.24 15.57
CA LYS A 21 -4.74 21.32 14.58
C LYS A 21 -5.49 20.16 15.23
N LEU A 22 -4.96 19.58 16.31
CA LEU A 22 -5.68 18.56 17.09
C LEU A 22 -6.95 19.15 17.74
N GLY A 23 -6.89 20.41 18.18
CA GLY A 23 -8.02 21.14 18.75
C GLY A 23 -9.18 21.29 17.78
N SER A 24 -8.93 21.55 16.49
CA SER A 24 -9.99 21.62 15.48
C SER A 24 -10.63 20.26 15.23
N ILE A 25 -9.84 19.19 15.15
CA ILE A 25 -10.34 17.82 14.99
C ILE A 25 -11.20 17.40 16.20
N LYS A 26 -10.78 17.71 17.42
CA LYS A 26 -11.52 17.37 18.65
C LYS A 26 -12.88 18.08 18.77
N LYS A 27 -13.10 19.19 18.07
CA LYS A 27 -14.39 19.90 18.03
C LYS A 27 -15.42 19.21 17.14
N ILE A 28 -14.99 18.27 16.29
CA ILE A 28 -15.90 17.52 15.42
C ILE A 28 -16.77 16.60 16.26
N ASP A 29 -18.09 16.77 16.17
CA ASP A 29 -19.05 15.88 16.83
C ASP A 29 -19.07 14.51 16.13
N LYS A 30 -18.32 13.56 16.71
CA LYS A 30 -18.25 12.17 16.26
C LYS A 30 -19.61 11.48 16.19
N SER A 31 -20.55 11.79 17.09
CA SER A 31 -21.89 11.20 17.07
C SER A 31 -22.66 11.65 15.84
N ASN A 32 -22.56 12.94 15.50
CA ASN A 32 -23.15 13.48 14.29
C ASN A 32 -22.49 12.91 13.02
N VAL A 33 -21.15 12.85 12.98
CA VAL A 33 -20.43 12.24 11.84
C VAL A 33 -20.88 10.80 11.61
N ARG A 34 -20.98 9.98 12.66
CA ARG A 34 -21.43 8.58 12.53
C ARG A 34 -22.83 8.45 11.90
N LYS A 35 -23.72 9.42 12.11
CA LYS A 35 -25.07 9.42 11.50
C LYS A 35 -25.06 9.80 10.02
N LEU A 36 -24.03 10.53 9.56
CA LEU A 36 -23.91 11.01 8.19
C LEU A 36 -23.18 10.02 7.27
N LEU A 37 -22.50 9.02 7.83
CA LEU A 37 -21.71 8.03 7.11
C LEU A 37 -22.44 6.68 7.02
N ASP A 38 -22.27 5.99 5.89
CA ASP A 38 -22.71 4.59 5.72
C ASP A 38 -21.71 3.65 6.44
N ILE A 39 -21.84 3.57 7.76
CA ILE A 39 -21.02 2.71 8.61
C ILE A 39 -21.68 1.33 8.67
N ARG A 40 -20.92 0.32 8.27
CA ARG A 40 -21.30 -1.09 8.30
C ARG A 40 -20.37 -1.85 9.23
N LYS A 41 -20.84 -3.00 9.70
CA LYS A 41 -20.10 -3.86 10.61
C LYS A 41 -20.00 -5.27 10.04
N VAL A 42 -18.82 -5.84 10.12
CA VAL A 42 -18.54 -7.24 9.83
C VAL A 42 -17.92 -7.90 11.06
N ASP A 43 -18.07 -9.22 11.13
CA ASP A 43 -17.43 -10.04 12.16
C ASP A 43 -16.27 -10.83 11.57
N LYS A 44 -15.35 -11.25 12.46
CA LYS A 44 -14.30 -12.21 12.10
C LYS A 44 -14.95 -13.56 11.80
N LEU A 45 -14.40 -14.22 10.81
CA LEU A 45 -14.79 -15.55 10.41
C LEU A 45 -14.12 -16.58 11.31
N ASN A 46 -14.85 -17.63 11.66
CA ASN A 46 -14.27 -18.83 12.23
C ASN A 46 -13.68 -19.73 11.13
N GLN A 47 -12.95 -20.77 11.54
CA GLN A 47 -12.28 -21.69 10.63
C GLN A 47 -13.21 -22.31 9.58
N LYS A 48 -14.42 -22.76 9.97
CA LYS A 48 -15.37 -23.38 9.06
C LYS A 48 -15.94 -22.38 8.06
N GLU A 49 -16.18 -21.14 8.49
CA GLU A 49 -16.66 -20.07 7.62
C GLU A 49 -15.62 -19.72 6.56
N ILE A 50 -14.34 -19.59 6.95
CA ILE A 50 -13.24 -19.39 5.99
C ILE A 50 -13.16 -20.55 5.00
N GLU A 51 -13.16 -21.79 5.47
CA GLU A 51 -13.09 -22.98 4.60
C GLU A 51 -14.23 -23.01 3.59
N ASN A 52 -15.46 -22.69 4.04
CA ASN A 52 -16.65 -22.64 3.19
C ASN A 52 -16.59 -21.52 2.15
N ILE A 53 -16.07 -20.34 2.52
CA ILE A 53 -15.94 -19.20 1.60
C ILE A 53 -14.87 -19.49 0.55
N LEU A 54 -13.70 -19.96 0.99
CA LEU A 54 -12.57 -20.20 0.10
C LEU A 54 -12.78 -21.39 -0.83
N LYS A 55 -13.60 -22.39 -0.47
CA LYS A 55 -13.89 -23.59 -1.28
C LYS A 55 -12.59 -24.25 -1.83
N ASN A 56 -11.57 -24.39 -0.98
CA ASN A 56 -10.22 -24.88 -1.29
C ASN A 56 -9.35 -23.98 -2.19
N ARG A 57 -9.80 -22.78 -2.54
CA ARG A 57 -8.99 -21.78 -3.24
C ARG A 57 -8.14 -20.99 -2.24
N ASP A 58 -7.05 -20.41 -2.73
CA ASP A 58 -6.07 -19.74 -1.88
C ASP A 58 -6.39 -18.27 -1.61
N ILE A 59 -5.63 -17.69 -0.69
CA ILE A 59 -5.44 -16.25 -0.59
C ILE A 59 -3.98 -15.95 -0.95
N ILE A 60 -3.75 -14.95 -1.79
CA ILE A 60 -2.41 -14.52 -2.20
C ILE A 60 -2.16 -13.10 -1.72
N GLY A 61 -1.00 -12.86 -1.11
CA GLY A 61 -0.48 -11.52 -0.84
C GLY A 61 0.56 -11.12 -1.88
N VAL A 62 0.55 -9.85 -2.29
CA VAL A 62 1.51 -9.27 -3.24
C VAL A 62 2.12 -8.01 -2.67
N ASP A 63 3.44 -7.90 -2.75
CA ASP A 63 4.18 -6.69 -2.41
C ASP A 63 5.46 -6.57 -3.26
N GLY A 64 6.03 -5.38 -3.30
CA GLY A 64 7.23 -5.02 -4.02
C GLY A 64 8.34 -4.51 -3.08
N SER A 65 9.58 -4.73 -3.46
CA SER A 65 10.73 -4.12 -2.81
C SER A 65 11.68 -3.53 -3.83
N LYS A 66 12.29 -2.41 -3.46
CA LYS A 66 13.41 -1.83 -4.18
C LYS A 66 14.51 -1.43 -3.24
N ASN A 67 15.75 -1.57 -3.70
CA ASN A 67 16.91 -1.07 -3.01
C ASN A 67 17.97 -0.64 -4.01
N LYS A 68 18.84 0.29 -3.63
CA LYS A 68 19.85 0.85 -4.52
C LYS A 68 21.21 1.01 -3.86
N ILE A 69 22.23 0.93 -4.71
CA ILE A 69 23.61 1.29 -4.40
C ILE A 69 24.01 2.50 -5.23
N GLY A 70 24.75 3.41 -4.62
CA GLY A 70 24.92 4.76 -5.17
C GLY A 70 23.69 5.64 -4.91
N ASN A 71 23.91 6.96 -4.88
CA ASN A 71 22.88 7.93 -4.52
C ASN A 71 22.91 9.20 -5.39
N LEU A 72 23.82 9.27 -6.35
CA LEU A 72 23.98 10.41 -7.24
C LEU A 72 23.40 10.04 -8.58
N TYR A 73 22.45 10.80 -9.12
CA TYR A 73 22.01 10.62 -10.50
C TYR A 73 23.12 11.00 -11.49
N PRO A 74 23.33 10.26 -12.60
CA PRO A 74 22.74 8.97 -13.01
C PRO A 74 23.50 7.73 -12.50
N HIS A 75 24.38 7.92 -11.52
CA HIS A 75 25.34 6.99 -10.94
C HIS A 75 24.76 6.16 -9.78
N TYR A 76 23.72 5.38 -10.06
CA TYR A 76 23.22 4.36 -9.14
C TYR A 76 22.70 3.14 -9.87
N LEU A 77 22.70 2.01 -9.15
CA LEU A 77 22.09 0.76 -9.59
C LEU A 77 21.01 0.39 -8.58
N MET A 78 19.80 0.17 -9.07
CA MET A 78 18.64 -0.18 -8.27
C MET A 78 18.17 -1.58 -8.66
N ALA A 79 18.01 -2.44 -7.67
CA ALA A 79 17.29 -3.69 -7.82
C ALA A 79 15.84 -3.49 -7.37
N ILE A 80 14.90 -3.99 -8.15
CA ILE A 80 13.48 -3.99 -7.85
C ILE A 80 12.99 -5.42 -7.99
N GLN A 81 12.15 -5.89 -7.07
CA GLN A 81 11.49 -7.18 -7.18
C GLN A 81 10.07 -7.13 -6.64
N ALA A 82 9.22 -8.04 -7.11
CA ALA A 82 7.87 -8.23 -6.60
C ALA A 82 7.64 -9.71 -6.29
N LEU A 83 6.87 -9.97 -5.22
CA LEU A 83 6.56 -11.30 -4.73
C LEU A 83 5.05 -11.49 -4.66
N ALA A 84 4.53 -12.55 -5.27
CA ALA A 84 3.19 -13.06 -4.98
C ALA A 84 3.29 -14.35 -4.17
N LYS A 85 2.81 -14.32 -2.92
CA LYS A 85 2.93 -15.44 -1.98
C LYS A 85 1.55 -16.03 -1.63
N PRO A 86 1.29 -17.30 -1.98
CA PRO A 86 0.10 -18.01 -1.51
C PRO A 86 0.15 -18.33 -0.02
N MET A 87 -0.98 -18.20 0.68
CA MET A 87 -1.13 -18.60 2.09
C MET A 87 -0.95 -20.10 2.30
N ASN A 88 -1.31 -20.92 1.31
CA ASN A 88 -1.05 -22.35 1.35
C ASN A 88 0.46 -22.64 1.24
N SER A 89 1.05 -23.14 2.33
CA SER A 89 2.47 -23.46 2.42
C SER A 89 2.96 -24.54 1.44
N ASN A 90 2.05 -25.31 0.83
CA ASN A 90 2.40 -26.31 -0.19
C ASN A 90 2.58 -25.68 -1.59
N LYS A 91 2.30 -24.38 -1.75
CA LYS A 91 2.50 -23.66 -3.01
C LYS A 91 3.66 -22.70 -2.87
N GLU A 92 4.48 -22.65 -3.91
CA GLU A 92 5.63 -21.76 -3.96
C GLU A 92 5.22 -20.32 -4.28
N GLY A 93 5.90 -19.34 -3.67
CA GLY A 93 5.79 -17.94 -4.07
C GLY A 93 6.32 -17.73 -5.48
N LEU A 94 5.80 -16.72 -6.18
CA LEU A 94 6.31 -16.28 -7.47
C LEU A 94 7.08 -14.98 -7.27
N LEU A 95 8.31 -14.93 -7.75
CA LEU A 95 9.18 -13.76 -7.66
C LEU A 95 9.58 -13.32 -9.08
N ILE A 96 9.55 -12.02 -9.33
CA ILE A 96 10.17 -11.42 -10.51
C ILE A 96 11.03 -10.23 -10.09
N SER A 97 12.15 -10.03 -10.77
CA SER A 97 13.13 -8.99 -10.43
C SER A 97 13.61 -8.27 -11.68
N GLU A 98 13.99 -7.01 -11.52
CA GLU A 98 14.54 -6.14 -12.56
C GLU A 98 15.66 -5.27 -11.97
N ILE A 99 16.67 -4.97 -12.79
CA ILE A 99 17.72 -4.01 -12.45
C ILE A 99 17.51 -2.75 -13.28
N TYR A 100 17.51 -1.60 -12.61
CA TYR A 100 17.45 -0.28 -13.21
C TYR A 100 18.75 0.48 -12.93
N CYS A 101 19.32 1.08 -13.98
CA CYS A 101 20.50 1.93 -13.89
C CYS A 101 20.34 3.09 -14.89
N PRO A 102 20.12 4.34 -14.42
CA PRO A 102 19.83 5.45 -15.34
C PRO A 102 20.96 5.72 -16.33
N LEU A 103 22.20 5.37 -15.99
CA LEU A 103 23.36 5.59 -16.85
C LEU A 103 23.27 4.81 -18.17
N ILE A 104 22.63 3.64 -18.16
CA ILE A 104 22.52 2.75 -19.33
C ILE A 104 21.08 2.64 -19.85
N ASP A 105 20.15 3.37 -19.24
CA ASP A 105 18.77 3.40 -19.68
C ASP A 105 18.63 4.40 -20.83
N GLU A 106 18.48 3.86 -22.05
CA GLU A 106 18.31 4.64 -23.26
C GLU A 106 16.86 5.10 -23.47
N GLU A 107 15.89 4.51 -22.75
CA GLU A 107 14.47 4.82 -22.87
C GLU A 107 14.09 6.01 -21.97
N ASN A 108 13.45 7.03 -22.54
CA ASN A 108 12.81 8.15 -21.83
C ASN A 108 13.72 8.92 -20.85
N LYS A 109 14.80 9.54 -21.35
CA LYS A 109 15.64 10.49 -20.59
C LYS A 109 14.90 11.72 -20.03
N ASP A 110 13.68 11.96 -20.50
CA ASP A 110 12.84 13.11 -20.12
C ASP A 110 11.85 12.80 -18.97
N GLU A 111 11.72 11.55 -18.52
CA GLU A 111 10.92 11.21 -17.34
C GLU A 111 11.70 11.46 -16.05
N GLU A 112 11.04 12.02 -15.03
CA GLU A 112 11.63 12.10 -13.68
C GLU A 112 11.86 10.69 -13.13
N ASP A 113 13.10 10.37 -12.73
CA ASP A 113 13.49 9.05 -12.21
C ASP A 113 12.53 8.48 -11.17
N ASP A 114 12.13 9.26 -10.16
CA ASP A 114 11.22 8.79 -9.11
C ASP A 114 9.87 8.31 -9.68
N SER A 115 9.42 8.93 -10.78
CA SER A 115 8.25 8.47 -11.53
C SER A 115 8.51 7.13 -12.18
N LYS A 116 9.69 6.95 -12.80
CA LYS A 116 10.09 5.71 -13.47
C LYS A 116 10.29 4.55 -12.50
N GLU A 117 11.00 4.77 -11.38
CA GLU A 117 11.18 3.76 -10.33
C GLU A 117 9.84 3.22 -9.83
N LYS A 118 8.87 4.12 -9.60
CA LYS A 118 7.52 3.76 -9.15
C LYS A 118 6.74 3.02 -10.22
N SER A 119 6.92 3.38 -11.49
CA SER A 119 6.28 2.69 -12.62
C SER A 119 6.81 1.27 -12.81
N ILE A 120 8.12 1.05 -12.71
CA ILE A 120 8.71 -0.29 -12.78
C ILE A 120 8.17 -1.17 -11.65
N MET A 121 8.17 -0.67 -10.41
CA MET A 121 7.66 -1.42 -9.25
C MET A 121 6.19 -1.81 -9.42
N ALA A 122 5.32 -0.85 -9.76
CA ALA A 122 3.90 -1.10 -10.00
C ALA A 122 3.67 -2.09 -11.16
N LYS A 123 4.50 -2.04 -12.21
CA LYS A 123 4.47 -2.98 -13.34
C LYS A 123 4.83 -4.39 -12.91
N LEU A 124 5.89 -4.56 -12.09
CA LEU A 124 6.28 -5.87 -11.57
C LEU A 124 5.20 -6.45 -10.65
N GLU A 125 4.65 -5.66 -9.73
CA GLU A 125 3.53 -6.09 -8.87
C GLU A 125 2.31 -6.53 -9.68
N ALA A 126 1.93 -5.77 -10.72
CA ALA A 126 0.81 -6.12 -11.57
C ALA A 126 1.07 -7.42 -12.36
N LYS A 127 2.28 -7.57 -12.92
CA LYS A 127 2.69 -8.79 -13.64
C LYS A 127 2.69 -10.03 -12.75
N ILE A 128 3.30 -9.94 -11.57
CA ILE A 128 3.35 -11.09 -10.65
C ILE A 128 1.96 -11.44 -10.12
N SER A 129 1.09 -10.43 -9.95
CA SER A 129 -0.33 -10.64 -9.64
C SER A 129 -1.03 -11.44 -10.74
N ILE A 130 -0.88 -11.02 -12.01
CA ILE A 130 -1.44 -11.73 -13.17
C ILE A 130 -0.97 -13.19 -13.22
N ASP A 131 0.35 -13.41 -13.09
CA ASP A 131 0.94 -14.74 -13.14
C ASP A 131 0.45 -15.63 -12.00
N SER A 132 0.30 -15.07 -10.80
CA SER A 132 -0.22 -15.79 -9.64
C SER A 132 -1.70 -16.18 -9.81
N ILE A 133 -2.53 -15.32 -10.41
CA ILE A 133 -3.92 -15.64 -10.70
C ILE A 133 -4.00 -16.75 -11.75
N LYS A 134 -3.22 -16.65 -12.83
CA LYS A 134 -3.17 -17.68 -13.89
C LYS A 134 -2.69 -19.03 -13.35
N LYS A 135 -1.72 -19.04 -12.44
CA LYS A 135 -1.12 -20.27 -11.90
C LYS A 135 -1.98 -20.92 -10.81
N TYR A 136 -2.59 -20.13 -9.93
CA TYR A 136 -3.18 -20.66 -8.69
C TYR A 136 -4.68 -20.41 -8.55
N SER A 137 -5.29 -19.59 -9.40
CA SER A 137 -6.72 -19.20 -9.37
C SER A 137 -7.23 -18.92 -7.94
N PRO A 138 -6.56 -18.04 -7.18
CA PRO A 138 -6.89 -17.80 -5.77
C PRO A 138 -8.28 -17.20 -5.63
N TYR A 139 -8.92 -17.39 -4.48
CA TYR A 139 -10.18 -16.73 -4.15
C TYR A 139 -9.99 -15.22 -4.01
N LEU A 140 -8.91 -14.83 -3.33
CA LEU A 140 -8.58 -13.43 -3.01
C LEU A 140 -7.11 -13.17 -3.32
N LEU A 141 -6.84 -12.07 -4.02
CA LEU A 141 -5.51 -11.49 -4.15
C LEU A 141 -5.50 -10.13 -3.43
N MET A 142 -4.61 -9.99 -2.45
CA MET A 142 -4.37 -8.76 -1.70
C MET A 142 -3.05 -8.16 -2.16
N ALA A 143 -3.08 -6.95 -2.71
CA ALA A 143 -1.90 -6.15 -2.98
C ALA A 143 -1.68 -5.14 -1.84
N ASP A 144 -0.42 -4.95 -1.44
CA ASP A 144 -0.07 -3.85 -0.54
C ASP A 144 -0.12 -2.51 -1.31
N GLY A 145 -1.01 -1.61 -0.91
CA GLY A 145 -1.23 -0.33 -1.53
C GLY A 145 -2.53 -0.20 -2.34
N SER A 146 -2.68 0.97 -2.97
CA SER A 146 -3.89 1.34 -3.69
C SER A 146 -3.90 0.75 -5.10
N LEU A 147 -5.03 0.17 -5.52
CA LEU A 147 -5.20 -0.31 -6.90
C LEU A 147 -5.10 0.82 -7.94
N MET A 148 -5.41 2.06 -7.54
CA MET A 148 -5.21 3.26 -8.34
C MET A 148 -3.75 3.45 -8.78
N THR A 149 -2.78 2.96 -8.00
CA THR A 149 -1.36 3.01 -8.37
C THR A 149 -1.12 2.34 -9.72
N TYR A 150 -1.68 1.15 -9.92
CA TYR A 150 -1.55 0.42 -11.20
C TYR A 150 -2.17 1.20 -12.36
N ARG A 151 -3.35 1.78 -12.14
CA ARG A 151 -4.03 2.61 -13.16
C ARG A 151 -3.21 3.82 -13.61
N ILE A 152 -2.50 4.45 -12.67
CA ILE A 152 -1.68 5.65 -12.93
C ILE A 152 -0.34 5.28 -13.57
N ARG A 153 0.25 4.15 -13.16
CA ARG A 153 1.67 3.84 -13.42
C ARG A 153 1.90 2.77 -14.47
N CYS A 154 0.96 1.84 -14.65
CA CYS A 154 1.07 0.70 -15.57
C CYS A 154 -0.32 0.33 -16.11
N ALA A 155 -0.90 1.23 -16.91
CA ALA A 155 -2.30 1.13 -17.33
C ALA A 155 -2.61 -0.14 -18.15
N ASP A 156 -1.67 -0.62 -18.95
CA ASP A 156 -1.83 -1.83 -19.76
C ASP A 156 -1.88 -3.08 -18.87
N GLU A 157 -0.89 -3.24 -17.98
CA GLU A 157 -0.88 -4.32 -17.00
C GLU A 157 -2.09 -4.25 -16.05
N TRP A 158 -2.52 -3.06 -15.65
CA TRP A 158 -3.73 -2.86 -14.86
C TRP A 158 -4.98 -3.39 -15.56
N ASN A 159 -5.13 -3.11 -16.86
CA ASN A 159 -6.27 -3.58 -17.63
C ASN A 159 -6.25 -5.10 -17.80
N GLU A 160 -5.07 -5.70 -18.01
CA GLU A 160 -4.93 -7.16 -18.03
C GLU A 160 -5.24 -7.77 -16.66
N LEU A 161 -4.72 -7.22 -15.56
CA LEU A 161 -4.93 -7.70 -14.20
C LEU A 161 -6.42 -7.71 -13.85
N LYS A 162 -7.15 -6.62 -14.09
CA LYS A 162 -8.61 -6.57 -13.90
C LYS A 162 -9.32 -7.67 -14.68
N LYS A 163 -8.98 -7.81 -15.96
CA LYS A 163 -9.61 -8.80 -16.86
C LYS A 163 -9.36 -10.22 -16.34
N ILE A 164 -8.12 -10.55 -16.02
CA ILE A 164 -7.72 -11.88 -15.54
C ILE A 164 -8.36 -12.19 -14.18
N ALA A 165 -8.42 -11.22 -13.26
CA ALA A 165 -9.08 -11.39 -11.97
C ALA A 165 -10.57 -11.72 -12.13
N VAL A 166 -11.30 -10.95 -12.94
CA VAL A 166 -12.73 -11.19 -13.19
C VAL A 166 -12.95 -12.52 -13.91
N GLN A 167 -12.14 -12.85 -14.93
CA GLN A 167 -12.25 -14.11 -15.67
C GLN A 167 -11.98 -15.36 -14.82
N ASN A 168 -11.14 -15.25 -13.80
CA ASN A 168 -10.81 -16.34 -12.88
C ASN A 168 -11.64 -16.31 -11.59
N ASP A 169 -12.65 -15.44 -11.50
CA ASP A 169 -13.46 -15.26 -10.29
C ASP A 169 -12.59 -15.01 -9.04
N THR A 170 -11.50 -14.26 -9.21
CA THR A 170 -10.57 -13.86 -8.14
C THR A 170 -10.93 -12.45 -7.68
N LEU A 171 -11.22 -12.29 -6.38
CA LEU A 171 -11.40 -10.98 -5.76
C LEU A 171 -10.06 -10.25 -5.71
N LEU A 172 -10.00 -9.07 -6.33
CA LEU A 172 -8.79 -8.25 -6.39
C LEU A 172 -8.92 -7.08 -5.42
N VAL A 173 -7.98 -7.01 -4.47
CA VAL A 173 -8.07 -6.06 -3.36
C VAL A 173 -6.75 -5.34 -3.14
N GLY A 174 -6.80 -4.02 -3.04
CA GLY A 174 -5.69 -3.20 -2.55
C GLY A 174 -5.88 -2.87 -1.08
N VAL A 175 -4.85 -3.08 -0.26
CA VAL A 175 -4.89 -2.77 1.18
C VAL A 175 -3.96 -1.59 1.45
N ILE A 176 -4.50 -0.49 1.92
CA ILE A 176 -3.80 0.79 2.05
C ILE A 176 -3.61 1.11 3.52
N GLU A 177 -2.37 1.07 4.01
CA GLU A 177 -2.08 1.47 5.40
C GLU A 177 -2.36 2.95 5.64
N GLU A 178 -1.78 3.84 4.83
CA GLU A 178 -1.85 5.27 5.06
C GLU A 178 -2.92 5.95 4.21
N VAL A 179 -4.08 6.21 4.81
CA VAL A 179 -5.15 7.00 4.20
C VAL A 179 -4.79 8.50 4.25
N LYS A 180 -4.48 9.08 3.09
CA LYS A 180 -4.14 10.52 2.94
C LYS A 180 -5.14 11.30 2.06
N THR A 181 -6.36 10.79 1.93
CA THR A 181 -7.43 11.40 1.14
C THR A 181 -8.25 12.39 1.96
N ARG A 182 -9.12 13.15 1.28
CA ARG A 182 -10.07 14.11 1.88
C ARG A 182 -11.51 13.88 1.37
N GLU A 183 -11.82 12.68 0.91
CA GLU A 183 -13.11 12.36 0.27
C GLU A 183 -14.27 12.44 1.26
N ILE A 184 -14.09 11.92 2.47
CA ILE A 184 -15.07 12.05 3.57
C ILE A 184 -15.11 13.49 4.08
N SER A 185 -13.95 14.13 4.24
CA SER A 185 -13.86 15.53 4.68
C SER A 185 -14.69 16.44 3.77
N SER A 186 -14.46 16.37 2.45
CA SER A 186 -15.22 17.13 1.45
C SER A 186 -16.71 16.77 1.40
N TYR A 187 -17.07 15.51 1.66
CA TYR A 187 -18.48 15.12 1.75
C TYR A 187 -19.18 15.78 2.95
N LEU A 188 -18.53 15.77 4.11
CA LEU A 188 -19.10 16.24 5.38
C LEU A 188 -19.14 17.77 5.52
N GLN A 189 -18.33 18.53 4.77
CA GLN A 189 -18.33 20.01 4.79
C GLN A 189 -19.70 20.64 4.58
N ASN A 190 -20.60 19.98 3.83
CA ASN A 190 -21.95 20.49 3.60
C ASN A 190 -22.91 20.29 4.79
N SER A 191 -22.49 19.52 5.80
CA SER A 191 -23.33 19.09 6.91
C SER A 191 -22.77 19.46 8.28
N ILE A 192 -21.45 19.69 8.39
CA ILE A 192 -20.77 20.07 9.62
C ILE A 192 -19.60 21.01 9.37
N ILE A 193 -19.24 21.78 10.39
CA ILE A 193 -18.09 22.69 10.37
C ILE A 193 -16.81 21.86 10.49
N ILE A 194 -16.12 21.68 9.38
CA ILE A 194 -14.80 21.02 9.28
C ILE A 194 -13.87 21.95 8.48
N ASP A 195 -12.62 22.04 8.92
CA ASP A 195 -11.55 22.71 8.18
C ASP A 195 -11.19 21.93 6.90
N GLU A 196 -11.05 22.64 5.77
CA GLU A 196 -10.77 22.05 4.45
C GLU A 196 -9.44 21.27 4.38
N GLU A 197 -8.56 21.48 5.37
CA GLU A 197 -7.26 20.82 5.44
C GLU A 197 -7.23 19.50 6.22
N ILE A 198 -8.38 19.02 6.71
CA ILE A 198 -8.47 17.79 7.49
C ILE A 198 -8.54 16.56 6.58
N TYR A 199 -7.69 15.56 6.83
CA TYR A 199 -7.69 14.29 6.12
C TYR A 199 -8.73 13.31 6.67
N ASP A 200 -9.17 12.38 5.83
CA ASP A 200 -10.16 11.37 6.18
C ASP A 200 -9.74 10.54 7.40
N LYS A 201 -8.45 10.15 7.46
CA LYS A 201 -7.91 9.42 8.62
C LYS A 201 -8.06 10.17 9.94
N ASP A 202 -7.97 11.50 9.90
CA ASP A 202 -8.00 12.34 11.11
C ASP A 202 -9.44 12.42 11.65
N ILE A 203 -10.43 12.50 10.74
CA ILE A 203 -11.86 12.45 11.08
C ILE A 203 -12.25 11.08 11.64
N LEU A 204 -11.74 10.02 11.00
CA LEU A 204 -12.07 8.64 11.35
C LEU A 204 -11.31 8.11 12.56
N PHE A 205 -10.25 8.78 13.01
CA PHE A 205 -9.42 8.34 14.13
C PHE A 205 -10.24 8.16 15.41
N GLY A 206 -10.43 6.91 15.82
CA GLY A 206 -11.28 6.51 16.94
C GLY A 206 -12.76 6.87 16.75
N LEU A 207 -13.23 6.97 15.51
CA LEU A 207 -14.65 7.13 15.17
C LEU A 207 -15.31 5.76 15.01
N LEU A 208 -14.70 4.86 14.24
CA LEU A 208 -15.19 3.51 13.96
C LEU A 208 -14.88 2.58 15.13
N ASN A 209 -15.76 1.63 15.41
CA ASN A 209 -15.48 0.50 16.28
C ASN A 209 -14.66 -0.56 15.54
N GLU A 210 -13.99 -1.45 16.27
CA GLU A 210 -13.33 -2.61 15.67
C GLU A 210 -14.36 -3.44 14.87
N GLY A 211 -14.04 -3.80 13.63
CA GLY A 211 -14.95 -4.50 12.71
C GLY A 211 -15.93 -3.58 11.96
N GLU A 212 -15.89 -2.27 12.17
CA GLU A 212 -16.68 -1.31 11.38
C GLU A 212 -15.89 -0.73 10.21
N TYR A 213 -16.53 -0.65 9.04
CA TYR A 213 -16.02 0.05 7.87
C TYR A 213 -17.02 1.09 7.36
N VAL A 214 -16.53 2.07 6.62
CA VAL A 214 -17.34 3.08 5.93
C VAL A 214 -17.07 3.04 4.42
N LEU A 215 -18.11 2.90 3.62
CA LEU A 215 -17.99 3.02 2.17
C LEU A 215 -17.73 4.48 1.79
N ILE A 216 -16.77 4.69 0.89
CA ILE A 216 -16.55 6.01 0.30
C ILE A 216 -17.62 6.23 -0.76
N ASN A 217 -18.29 7.39 -0.72
CA ASN A 217 -19.37 7.71 -1.65
C ASN A 217 -18.89 7.59 -3.12
N PRO A 218 -19.43 6.64 -3.90
CA PRO A 218 -18.96 6.38 -5.25
C PRO A 218 -19.11 7.59 -6.17
N GLU A 219 -20.17 8.39 -6.05
CA GLU A 219 -20.45 9.49 -7.00
C GLU A 219 -19.43 10.62 -6.94
N LYS A 220 -18.69 10.74 -5.84
CA LYS A 220 -17.70 11.81 -5.61
C LYS A 220 -16.25 11.33 -5.64
N SER A 221 -16.02 10.02 -5.67
CA SER A 221 -14.68 9.46 -5.66
C SER A 221 -14.04 9.50 -7.05
N LYS A 222 -12.80 9.99 -7.13
CA LYS A 222 -11.98 9.87 -8.34
C LYS A 222 -11.75 8.40 -8.72
N LYS A 223 -11.71 7.51 -7.73
CA LYS A 223 -11.49 6.07 -7.92
C LYS A 223 -12.67 5.38 -8.61
N ASN A 224 -13.89 5.82 -8.32
CA ASN A 224 -15.07 5.23 -8.95
C ASN A 224 -15.11 5.46 -10.47
N LYS A 225 -14.63 6.61 -10.95
CA LYS A 225 -14.50 6.86 -12.41
C LYS A 225 -13.58 5.86 -13.12
N GLU A 226 -12.68 5.23 -12.37
CA GLU A 226 -11.75 4.21 -12.87
C GLU A 226 -12.22 2.77 -12.57
N GLY A 227 -13.48 2.62 -12.11
CA GLY A 227 -14.08 1.32 -11.77
C GLY A 227 -13.56 0.73 -10.45
N ILE A 228 -13.09 1.57 -9.52
CA ILE A 228 -12.62 1.16 -8.19
C ILE A 228 -13.55 1.73 -7.12
N ILE A 229 -14.01 0.86 -6.23
CA ILE A 229 -14.72 1.25 -5.00
C ILE A 229 -13.75 1.16 -3.83
N SER A 230 -13.89 2.06 -2.87
CA SER A 230 -13.05 2.06 -1.68
C SER A 230 -13.88 2.14 -0.41
N CYS A 231 -13.34 1.58 0.66
CA CYS A 231 -13.85 1.78 2.02
C CYS A 231 -12.71 2.05 3.00
N PHE A 232 -13.01 2.71 4.11
CA PHE A 232 -12.10 2.81 5.24
C PHE A 232 -12.54 1.88 6.35
N PHE A 233 -11.61 1.12 6.91
CA PHE A 233 -11.91 0.00 7.79
C PHE A 233 -11.04 0.01 9.04
N ARG A 234 -11.64 -0.22 10.21
CA ARG A 234 -10.93 -0.45 11.47
C ARG A 234 -10.89 -1.93 11.80
N THR A 235 -9.74 -2.55 11.60
CA THR A 235 -9.51 -4.01 11.68
C THR A 235 -8.78 -4.46 12.95
N SER A 236 -8.33 -3.52 13.80
CA SER A 236 -7.59 -3.81 15.03
C SER A 236 -7.95 -2.85 16.15
N LYS A 237 -7.32 -3.03 17.32
CA LYS A 237 -7.44 -2.09 18.44
C LYS A 237 -6.85 -0.72 18.15
N ASP A 238 -5.99 -0.59 17.13
CA ASP A 238 -5.53 0.71 16.68
C ASP A 238 -6.74 1.61 16.35
N PRO A 239 -6.83 2.83 16.90
CA PRO A 239 -7.91 3.76 16.58
C PRO A 239 -7.90 4.28 15.13
N SER A 240 -6.80 4.09 14.40
CA SER A 240 -6.69 4.42 12.98
C SER A 240 -7.49 3.46 12.10
N VAL A 241 -7.65 3.85 10.84
CA VAL A 241 -8.28 3.05 9.78
C VAL A 241 -7.26 2.72 8.70
N ILE A 242 -7.49 1.61 8.01
CA ILE A 242 -6.87 1.28 6.73
C ILE A 242 -7.85 1.60 5.59
N GLY A 243 -7.34 1.79 4.38
CA GLY A 243 -8.15 1.84 3.16
C GLY A 243 -8.20 0.49 2.47
N ILE A 244 -9.34 0.13 1.89
CA ILE A 244 -9.50 -1.06 1.05
C ILE A 244 -10.01 -0.60 -0.30
N ASP A 245 -9.33 -0.99 -1.37
CA ASP A 245 -9.75 -0.79 -2.76
C ASP A 245 -10.25 -2.12 -3.34
N ILE A 246 -11.39 -2.12 -4.03
CA ILE A 246 -11.93 -3.27 -4.76
C ILE A 246 -12.41 -2.85 -6.15
N LEU A 247 -12.57 -3.81 -7.05
CA LEU A 247 -13.20 -3.55 -8.34
C LEU A 247 -14.69 -3.27 -8.17
N GLN A 248 -15.22 -2.31 -8.92
CA GLN A 248 -16.65 -1.99 -8.93
C GLN A 248 -17.50 -3.20 -9.34
N SER A 249 -17.01 -4.04 -10.25
CA SER A 249 -17.65 -5.29 -10.63
C SER A 249 -17.69 -6.35 -9.52
N GLN A 250 -16.98 -6.13 -8.41
CA GLN A 250 -16.88 -7.02 -7.26
C GLN A 250 -17.53 -6.40 -6.01
N ALA A 251 -18.27 -5.29 -6.16
CA ALA A 251 -18.86 -4.53 -5.06
C ALA A 251 -19.73 -5.37 -4.10
N GLU A 252 -20.43 -6.36 -4.64
CA GLU A 252 -21.30 -7.26 -3.86
C GLU A 252 -20.53 -8.10 -2.82
N TYR A 253 -19.22 -8.26 -3.00
CA TYR A 253 -18.36 -9.04 -2.11
C TYR A 253 -17.68 -8.19 -1.02
N ILE A 254 -17.97 -6.89 -0.91
CA ILE A 254 -17.27 -6.01 0.05
C ILE A 254 -17.36 -6.52 1.50
N ASP A 255 -18.52 -6.99 1.94
CA ASP A 255 -18.67 -7.55 3.29
C ASP A 255 -17.82 -8.81 3.48
N THR A 256 -17.80 -9.69 2.49
CA THR A 256 -16.96 -10.90 2.50
C THR A 256 -15.48 -10.57 2.54
N ILE A 257 -15.03 -9.61 1.72
CA ILE A 257 -13.65 -9.13 1.68
C ILE A 257 -13.26 -8.54 3.04
N CYS A 258 -14.08 -7.65 3.60
CA CYS A 258 -13.83 -7.05 4.90
C CYS A 258 -13.79 -8.12 6.01
N SER A 259 -14.69 -9.10 6.01
CA SER A 259 -14.63 -10.22 6.96
C SER A 259 -13.34 -11.03 6.86
N ILE A 260 -12.87 -11.34 5.63
CA ILE A 260 -11.59 -12.06 5.43
C ILE A 260 -10.42 -11.23 5.96
N ILE A 261 -10.31 -9.97 5.53
CA ILE A 261 -9.24 -9.05 5.95
C ILE A 261 -9.22 -8.93 7.47
N TYR A 262 -10.38 -8.69 8.09
CA TYR A 262 -10.47 -8.57 9.54
C TYR A 262 -10.05 -9.85 10.27
N THR A 263 -10.36 -11.01 9.70
CA THR A 263 -9.93 -12.29 10.26
C THR A 263 -8.41 -12.46 10.20
N LEU A 264 -7.78 -12.03 9.10
CA LEU A 264 -6.33 -12.09 8.90
C LEU A 264 -5.55 -11.00 9.65
N THR A 265 -6.21 -9.95 10.15
CA THR A 265 -5.56 -8.87 10.91
C THR A 265 -5.39 -9.25 12.39
N PRO A 266 -4.16 -9.24 12.93
CA PRO A 266 -3.93 -9.42 14.36
C PRO A 266 -4.52 -8.26 15.18
N GLN A 267 -5.16 -8.55 16.31
CA GLN A 267 -5.90 -7.54 17.08
C GLN A 267 -5.02 -6.40 17.63
N GLN A 268 -3.77 -6.67 17.94
CA GLN A 268 -2.81 -5.70 18.50
C GLN A 268 -1.84 -5.15 17.43
N SER A 269 -2.23 -5.19 16.15
CA SER A 269 -1.44 -4.69 15.03
C SER A 269 -1.85 -3.27 14.60
N ARG A 270 -1.10 -2.72 13.65
CA ARG A 270 -1.39 -1.48 12.89
C ARG A 270 -2.63 -1.57 11.97
N GLY A 271 -3.37 -2.69 11.98
CA GLY A 271 -4.57 -2.89 11.17
C GLY A 271 -4.35 -3.67 9.87
N ILE A 272 -3.10 -4.01 9.54
CA ILE A 272 -2.77 -4.73 8.30
C ILE A 272 -2.91 -6.25 8.49
N PRO A 273 -3.45 -6.99 7.50
CA PRO A 273 -3.44 -8.45 7.50
C PRO A 273 -2.03 -8.99 7.67
N ILE A 274 -1.85 -9.96 8.57
CA ILE A 274 -0.52 -10.53 8.87
C ILE A 274 0.17 -11.11 7.63
N TRP A 275 -0.61 -11.55 6.65
CA TRP A 275 -0.06 -12.10 5.43
C TRP A 275 0.69 -11.07 4.60
N LEU A 276 0.22 -9.81 4.55
CA LEU A 276 0.95 -8.74 3.86
C LEU A 276 2.25 -8.40 4.60
N ASP A 277 2.26 -8.39 5.94
CA ASP A 277 3.50 -8.21 6.72
C ASP A 277 4.53 -9.32 6.43
N ILE A 278 4.08 -10.56 6.19
CA ILE A 278 4.95 -11.67 5.80
C ILE A 278 5.52 -11.45 4.40
N VAL A 279 4.68 -11.02 3.45
CA VAL A 279 5.12 -10.76 2.07
C VAL A 279 6.12 -9.59 2.02
N ASP A 280 5.85 -8.45 2.67
CA ASP A 280 6.76 -7.30 2.79
C ASP A 280 8.15 -7.74 3.29
N LYS A 281 8.15 -8.52 4.38
CA LYS A 281 9.39 -9.01 4.97
C LYS A 281 10.18 -9.92 4.02
N GLU A 282 9.51 -10.78 3.28
CA GLU A 282 10.15 -11.75 2.38
C GLU A 282 10.59 -11.14 1.05
N VAL A 283 9.86 -10.15 0.52
CA VAL A 283 10.22 -9.47 -0.72
C VAL A 283 11.37 -8.48 -0.52
N LYS A 284 11.73 -8.15 0.72
CA LYS A 284 12.71 -7.12 1.03
C LYS A 284 14.10 -7.39 0.46
N ILE A 285 14.59 -6.48 -0.39
CA ILE A 285 15.97 -6.45 -0.84
C ILE A 285 16.82 -5.71 0.22
N THR A 286 17.68 -6.43 0.93
CA THR A 286 18.52 -5.84 1.99
C THR A 286 19.76 -5.15 1.43
N ASN A 287 20.36 -4.24 2.20
CA ASN A 287 21.62 -3.60 1.82
C ASN A 287 22.75 -4.62 1.67
N GLU A 288 22.81 -5.61 2.56
CA GLU A 288 23.78 -6.70 2.49
C GLU A 288 23.63 -7.50 1.18
N MET A 289 22.39 -7.81 0.78
CA MET A 289 22.12 -8.49 -0.48
C MET A 289 22.57 -7.64 -1.67
N MET A 290 22.28 -6.34 -1.67
CA MET A 290 22.74 -5.42 -2.72
C MET A 290 24.27 -5.37 -2.82
N GLU A 291 24.97 -5.27 -1.69
CA GLU A 291 26.43 -5.25 -1.66
C GLU A 291 27.04 -6.56 -2.17
N LEU A 292 26.50 -7.70 -1.75
CA LEU A 292 26.94 -9.03 -2.21
C LEU A 292 26.73 -9.19 -3.72
N LEU A 293 25.56 -8.85 -4.23
CA LEU A 293 25.25 -8.93 -5.67
C LEU A 293 26.16 -8.01 -6.49
N ALA A 294 26.37 -6.78 -6.02
CA ALA A 294 27.25 -5.83 -6.71
C ALA A 294 28.70 -6.31 -6.74
N ASN A 295 29.22 -6.81 -5.63
CA ASN A 295 30.59 -7.31 -5.56
C ASN A 295 30.81 -8.60 -6.37
N ALA A 296 29.76 -9.42 -6.53
CA ALA A 296 29.85 -10.68 -7.25
C ALA A 296 29.67 -10.52 -8.78
N TYR A 297 28.81 -9.57 -9.21
CA TYR A 297 28.36 -9.52 -10.61
C TYR A 297 28.66 -8.20 -11.33
N ILE A 298 29.11 -7.15 -10.65
CA ILE A 298 29.53 -5.89 -11.29
C ILE A 298 31.05 -5.79 -11.21
N ASP A 299 31.69 -5.58 -12.36
CA ASP A 299 33.14 -5.39 -12.42
C ASP A 299 33.58 -4.28 -11.47
N LYS A 300 34.65 -4.55 -10.71
CA LYS A 300 35.15 -3.65 -9.68
C LYS A 300 35.41 -2.25 -10.21
N ASP A 301 36.01 -2.15 -11.39
CA ASP A 301 36.33 -0.87 -12.03
C ASP A 301 35.05 -0.09 -12.41
N LEU A 302 34.01 -0.79 -12.89
CA LEU A 302 32.71 -0.16 -13.18
C LEU A 302 32.04 0.35 -11.91
N ALA A 303 32.03 -0.45 -10.84
CA ALA A 303 31.46 -0.05 -9.56
C ALA A 303 32.19 1.15 -8.95
N GLU A 304 33.53 1.21 -9.05
CA GLU A 304 34.32 2.35 -8.57
C GLU A 304 34.12 3.63 -9.39
N ILE A 305 33.95 3.52 -10.71
CA ILE A 305 33.77 4.68 -11.60
C ILE A 305 32.34 5.22 -11.52
N PHE A 306 31.34 4.34 -11.55
CA PHE A 306 29.96 4.73 -11.83
C PHE A 306 28.99 4.61 -10.65
N ILE A 307 29.35 3.97 -9.54
CA ILE A 307 28.40 3.69 -8.44
C ILE A 307 28.89 4.27 -7.10
N LYS A 308 30.18 4.08 -6.75
CA LYS A 308 30.70 4.45 -5.43
C LYS A 308 30.91 5.97 -5.29
N PRO A 309 30.26 6.65 -4.32
CA PRO A 309 30.46 8.07 -4.10
C PRO A 309 31.85 8.35 -3.49
N LYS A 310 32.57 9.35 -4.00
CA LYS A 310 33.89 9.79 -3.48
C LYS A 310 33.90 10.11 -1.97
N ARG A 311 32.73 10.39 -1.37
CA ARG A 311 32.58 10.77 0.04
C ARG A 311 32.85 9.62 1.01
N GLU A 312 32.69 8.36 0.61
CA GLU A 312 33.02 7.20 1.47
C GLU A 312 34.53 7.08 1.75
N LYS A 313 35.38 7.73 0.95
CA LYS A 313 36.84 7.79 1.17
C LYS A 313 37.29 8.85 2.19
N ARG A 314 36.37 9.64 2.77
CA ARG A 314 36.71 10.67 3.76
C ARG A 314 36.82 10.15 5.21
N SER A 315 36.55 8.87 5.42
CA SER A 315 36.55 8.20 6.73
C SER A 315 37.89 7.56 7.10
N LEU A 316 38.96 7.83 6.33
CA LEU A 316 40.33 7.38 6.58
C LEU A 316 41.22 8.55 6.99
#